data_AF-A0A8J5RPL2-F1
#
_entry.id   AF-A0A8J5RPL2-F1
#
_cell.length_a   1.000
_cell.length_b   1.000
_cell.length_c   1.000
_cell.angle_alpha   90.00
_cell.angle_beta   90.00
_cell.angle_gamma   90.00
#
_symmetry.space_group_name_H-M   'P 1'
#
loop_
_entity.id
_entity.type
_entity.pdbx_description
1 polymer ?
#
loop_
_entity_poly.entity_id
_entity_poly.type
_entity_poly.pdbx_seq_one_letter_code
_entity_poly.pdbx_strand_id
1 'polypeptide(L)'
;MAPPLQAPEYKHVTEECLREWKSQSAAAFRVPDPVHMARFLYELCWAVVRGDLPPQKCRVALDSVVFVEESRRGEVGSVLADIIAHLGQDVTISGEYRNRLVKMTKSFVELSLIVPRLLQERCEEEFLWEVRVNTRLLYQQTKFNLLREESEGYAKLVTLLCQIGSELACQNSSSVTISIIKSLIGHFDLDPNRVFGIVLECFELYPDNTIFYQLIPLFPKSHAAQILGFKFQYYQRLDVNSTVPPGLFRITALLVKSGLIDLDSVYAHLLPNDDEAFEHYDSFVARRIDEASKIGK
;
A
#
# COMPACT_ATOMS: atom_id res chain seq x y z
N MET A 1 -20.75 -34.74 -9.61
CA MET A 1 -20.22 -34.52 -8.25
C MET A 1 -21.42 -34.48 -7.32
N ALA A 2 -21.39 -35.24 -6.22
CA ALA A 2 -22.45 -35.13 -5.21
C ALA A 2 -22.47 -33.67 -4.70
N PRO A 3 -23.63 -33.04 -4.53
CA PRO A 3 -23.70 -31.73 -3.91
C PRO A 3 -23.09 -31.81 -2.50
N PRO A 4 -22.41 -30.76 -2.01
CA PRO A 4 -21.96 -30.70 -0.63
C PRO A 4 -23.15 -30.98 0.32
N LEU A 5 -22.86 -31.64 1.44
CA LEU A 5 -23.82 -32.23 2.38
C LEU A 5 -24.84 -31.25 2.99
N GLN A 6 -24.78 -29.96 2.66
CA GLN A 6 -25.59 -28.88 3.24
C GLN A 6 -26.39 -28.04 2.23
N ALA A 7 -26.56 -28.50 0.98
CA ALA A 7 -27.43 -27.79 0.04
C ALA A 7 -28.87 -27.70 0.61
N PRO A 8 -29.48 -26.49 0.68
CA PRO A 8 -30.81 -26.33 1.23
C PRO A 8 -31.86 -27.04 0.37
N GLU A 9 -32.91 -27.52 1.01
CA GLU A 9 -34.17 -27.77 0.34
C GLU A 9 -34.75 -26.43 -0.15
N TYR A 10 -34.76 -26.24 -1.47
CA TYR A 10 -35.27 -25.01 -2.07
C TYR A 10 -36.77 -24.86 -1.84
N LYS A 11 -37.16 -23.81 -1.11
CA LYS A 11 -38.57 -23.49 -0.84
C LYS A 11 -39.05 -22.29 -1.64
N HIS A 12 -38.19 -21.30 -1.86
CA HIS A 12 -38.54 -20.04 -2.49
C HIS A 12 -37.86 -19.86 -3.86
N VAL A 13 -36.61 -20.31 -4.01
CA VAL A 13 -35.92 -20.28 -5.31
C VAL A 13 -36.26 -21.54 -6.09
N THR A 14 -37.40 -21.52 -6.78
CA THR A 14 -37.88 -22.65 -7.61
C THR A 14 -37.23 -22.69 -8.98
N GLU A 15 -37.30 -23.84 -9.67
CA GLU A 15 -36.84 -23.99 -11.06
C GLU A 15 -37.48 -22.98 -12.02
N GLU A 16 -38.75 -22.61 -11.78
CA GLU A 16 -39.43 -21.56 -12.54
C GLU A 16 -38.78 -20.19 -12.32
N CYS A 17 -38.50 -19.82 -11.07
CA CYS A 17 -37.80 -18.57 -10.76
C CYS A 17 -36.44 -18.51 -11.45
N LEU A 18 -35.67 -19.61 -11.39
CA LEU A 18 -34.36 -19.71 -12.03
C LEU A 18 -34.43 -19.57 -13.55
N ARG A 19 -35.46 -20.14 -14.19
CA ARG A 19 -35.71 -20.00 -15.63
C ARG A 19 -36.06 -18.55 -15.99
N GLU A 20 -36.95 -17.93 -15.24
CA GLU A 20 -37.39 -16.56 -15.49
C GLU A 20 -36.28 -15.54 -15.28
N TRP A 21 -35.44 -15.68 -14.24
CA TRP A 21 -34.31 -14.76 -14.02
C TRP A 21 -33.21 -14.86 -15.07
N LYS A 22 -33.10 -16.01 -15.75
CA LYS A 22 -32.20 -16.19 -16.90
C LYS A 22 -32.77 -15.60 -18.19
N SER A 23 -34.10 -15.45 -18.28
CA SER A 23 -34.77 -14.99 -19.49
C SER A 23 -34.51 -13.49 -19.76
N GLN A 24 -34.81 -13.05 -20.98
CA GLN A 24 -34.74 -11.62 -21.33
C GLN A 24 -35.85 -10.80 -20.66
N SER A 25 -36.92 -11.45 -20.19
CA SER A 25 -38.06 -10.82 -19.51
C SER A 25 -37.91 -10.79 -17.98
N ALA A 26 -36.73 -11.11 -17.45
CA ALA A 26 -36.47 -11.25 -16.02
C ALA A 26 -36.86 -10.04 -15.15
N ALA A 27 -36.84 -8.82 -15.71
CA ALA A 27 -37.21 -7.60 -14.98
C ALA A 27 -38.72 -7.46 -14.73
N ALA A 28 -39.56 -8.14 -15.51
CA ALA A 28 -41.02 -8.12 -15.36
C ALA A 28 -41.55 -9.20 -14.42
N PHE A 29 -40.74 -10.21 -14.12
CA PHE A 29 -41.10 -11.30 -13.23
C PHE A 29 -41.11 -10.83 -11.76
N ARG A 30 -42.11 -11.30 -11.02
CA ARG A 30 -42.25 -11.07 -9.57
C ARG A 30 -42.56 -12.40 -8.90
N VAL A 31 -41.89 -12.66 -7.78
CA VAL A 31 -42.22 -13.83 -6.96
C VAL A 31 -43.57 -13.55 -6.28
N PRO A 32 -44.57 -14.45 -6.41
CA PRO A 32 -45.96 -14.15 -6.06
C PRO A 32 -46.21 -14.00 -4.57
N ASP A 33 -45.52 -14.78 -3.73
CA ASP A 33 -45.70 -14.76 -2.28
C ASP A 33 -44.55 -14.02 -1.57
N PRO A 34 -44.83 -13.25 -0.50
CA PRO A 34 -43.79 -12.70 0.36
C PRO A 34 -42.93 -13.80 0.97
N VAL A 35 -41.60 -13.60 0.97
CA VAL A 35 -40.65 -14.60 1.46
C VAL A 35 -39.86 -14.09 2.65
N HIS A 36 -39.37 -15.01 3.49
CA HIS A 36 -38.46 -14.66 4.58
C HIS A 36 -37.07 -14.33 4.03
N MET A 37 -36.55 -13.16 4.38
CA MET A 37 -35.31 -12.62 3.79
C MET A 37 -34.11 -13.57 3.94
N ALA A 38 -33.78 -13.98 5.16
CA ALA A 38 -32.61 -14.84 5.40
C ALA A 38 -32.69 -16.16 4.64
N ARG A 39 -33.87 -16.78 4.58
CA ARG A 39 -34.06 -18.05 3.87
C ARG A 39 -33.90 -17.88 2.36
N PHE A 40 -34.54 -16.86 1.80
CA PHE A 40 -34.43 -16.58 0.36
C PHE A 40 -32.99 -16.26 -0.05
N LEU A 41 -32.29 -15.41 0.71
CA LEU A 41 -30.90 -15.05 0.42
C LEU A 41 -29.97 -16.26 0.51
N TYR A 42 -30.19 -17.15 1.48
CA TYR A 42 -29.43 -18.39 1.61
C TYR A 42 -29.61 -19.31 0.40
N GLU A 43 -30.86 -19.51 -0.03
CA GLU A 43 -31.19 -20.29 -1.23
C GLU A 43 -30.59 -19.65 -2.49
N LEU A 44 -30.68 -18.33 -2.63
CA LEU A 44 -30.12 -17.60 -3.76
C LEU A 44 -28.59 -17.78 -3.85
N CYS A 45 -27.87 -17.62 -2.74
CA CYS A 45 -26.43 -17.87 -2.67
C CYS A 45 -26.09 -19.30 -3.10
N TRP A 46 -26.84 -20.28 -2.60
CA TRP A 46 -26.63 -21.68 -2.99
C TRP A 46 -26.92 -21.96 -4.46
N ALA A 47 -27.94 -21.32 -5.06
CA ALA A 47 -28.22 -21.46 -6.49
C ALA A 47 -27.04 -20.97 -7.34
N VAL A 48 -26.36 -19.90 -6.92
CA VAL A 48 -25.16 -19.41 -7.61
C VAL A 48 -23.96 -20.34 -7.40
N VAL A 49 -23.73 -20.78 -6.16
CA VAL A 49 -22.63 -21.72 -5.84
C VAL A 49 -22.79 -23.03 -6.63
N ARG A 50 -24.02 -23.53 -6.76
CA ARG A 50 -24.33 -24.73 -7.57
C ARG A 50 -24.21 -24.52 -9.07
N GLY A 51 -24.11 -23.27 -9.53
CA GLY A 51 -24.04 -22.90 -10.95
C GLY A 51 -25.40 -22.80 -11.62
N ASP A 52 -26.48 -22.88 -10.84
CA ASP A 52 -27.86 -22.80 -11.32
C ASP A 52 -28.25 -21.36 -11.66
N LEU A 53 -27.56 -20.34 -11.13
CA LEU A 53 -27.78 -18.93 -11.46
C LEU A 53 -26.44 -18.17 -11.63
N PRO A 54 -26.25 -17.36 -12.69
CA PRO A 54 -25.09 -16.48 -12.79
C PRO A 54 -25.13 -15.37 -11.72
N PRO A 55 -23.99 -15.00 -11.09
CA PRO A 55 -23.95 -13.98 -10.03
C PRO A 55 -24.52 -12.62 -10.45
N GLN A 56 -24.39 -12.25 -11.72
CA GLN A 56 -24.89 -10.99 -12.27
C GLN A 56 -26.42 -10.88 -12.24
N LYS A 57 -27.13 -12.02 -12.23
CA LYS A 57 -28.59 -12.08 -12.21
C LYS A 57 -29.17 -11.99 -10.80
N CYS A 58 -28.34 -12.05 -9.75
CA CYS A 58 -28.81 -11.98 -8.37
C CYS A 58 -29.50 -10.66 -8.04
N ARG A 59 -29.07 -9.54 -8.63
CA ARG A 59 -29.77 -8.26 -8.44
C ARG A 59 -31.21 -8.33 -8.96
N VAL A 60 -31.41 -8.94 -10.13
CA VAL A 60 -32.75 -9.11 -10.71
C VAL A 60 -33.62 -10.01 -9.83
N ALA A 61 -33.04 -11.08 -9.27
CA ALA A 61 -33.73 -11.95 -8.33
C ALA A 61 -34.15 -11.20 -7.06
N LEU A 62 -33.25 -10.40 -6.47
CA LEU A 62 -33.52 -9.58 -5.28
C LEU A 62 -34.59 -8.51 -5.55
N ASP A 63 -34.55 -7.91 -6.74
CA ASP A 63 -35.53 -6.90 -7.11
C ASP A 63 -36.91 -7.52 -7.35
N SER A 64 -37.00 -8.78 -7.78
CA SER A 64 -38.26 -9.47 -8.07
C SER A 64 -39.08 -9.91 -6.84
N VAL A 65 -38.52 -9.77 -5.64
CA VAL A 65 -39.07 -10.34 -4.39
C VAL A 65 -39.53 -9.26 -3.42
N VAL A 66 -40.64 -9.54 -2.74
CA VAL A 66 -41.10 -8.80 -1.56
C VAL A 66 -40.76 -9.62 -0.31
N PHE A 67 -40.07 -9.01 0.64
CA PHE A 67 -39.72 -9.67 1.91
C PHE A 67 -40.83 -9.46 2.94
N VAL A 68 -41.09 -10.48 3.76
CA VAL A 68 -41.97 -10.35 4.93
C VAL A 68 -41.43 -9.26 5.87
N GLU A 69 -40.11 -9.18 6.02
CA GLU A 69 -39.42 -8.19 6.84
C GLU A 69 -39.08 -6.91 6.04
N GLU A 70 -40.08 -6.28 5.40
CA GLU A 70 -39.86 -5.14 4.50
C GLU A 70 -39.16 -3.94 5.16
N SER A 71 -39.40 -3.71 6.46
CA SER A 71 -38.73 -2.69 7.27
C SER A 71 -37.21 -2.91 7.40
N ARG A 72 -36.72 -4.14 7.19
CA ARG A 72 -35.31 -4.53 7.27
C ARG A 72 -34.65 -4.65 5.90
N ARG A 73 -35.28 -4.17 4.82
CA ARG A 73 -34.72 -4.28 3.45
C ARG A 73 -33.31 -3.68 3.31
N GLY A 74 -32.95 -2.70 4.14
CA GLY A 74 -31.59 -2.14 4.21
C GLY A 74 -30.53 -3.11 4.76
N GLU A 75 -30.94 -4.18 5.44
CA GLU A 75 -30.06 -5.18 6.06
C GLU A 75 -29.65 -6.30 5.09
N VAL A 76 -30.17 -6.32 3.85
CA VAL A 76 -29.88 -7.38 2.87
C VAL A 76 -28.37 -7.61 2.69
N GLY A 77 -27.58 -6.54 2.60
CA GLY A 77 -26.12 -6.65 2.47
C GLY A 77 -25.44 -7.22 3.72
N SER A 78 -25.99 -6.97 4.91
CA SER A 78 -25.54 -7.58 6.16
C SER A 78 -25.86 -9.07 6.18
N VAL A 79 -27.10 -9.46 5.89
CA VAL A 79 -27.50 -10.88 5.91
C VAL A 79 -26.72 -11.67 4.86
N LEU A 80 -26.47 -11.10 3.68
CA LEU A 80 -25.62 -11.71 2.66
C LEU A 80 -24.18 -11.91 3.14
N ALA A 81 -23.60 -10.96 3.89
CA ALA A 81 -22.27 -11.10 4.46
C ALA A 81 -22.20 -12.25 5.49
N ASP A 82 -23.23 -12.41 6.33
CA ASP A 82 -23.33 -13.54 7.28
C ASP A 82 -23.39 -14.88 6.55
N ILE A 83 -24.21 -14.97 5.51
CA ILE A 83 -24.34 -16.19 4.69
C ILE A 83 -23.01 -16.52 4.00
N ILE A 84 -22.33 -15.52 3.42
CA ILE A 84 -21.04 -15.73 2.75
C ILE A 84 -19.97 -16.14 3.75
N ALA A 85 -19.91 -15.53 4.93
CA ALA A 85 -18.98 -15.93 5.98
C ALA A 85 -19.21 -17.40 6.38
N HIS A 86 -20.48 -17.79 6.56
CA HIS A 86 -20.85 -19.16 6.90
C HIS A 86 -20.45 -20.16 5.81
N LEU A 87 -20.80 -19.90 4.55
CA LEU A 87 -20.38 -20.73 3.41
C LEU A 87 -18.86 -20.71 3.21
N GLY A 88 -18.21 -19.61 3.58
CA GLY A 88 -16.78 -19.41 3.49
C GLY A 88 -15.98 -20.34 4.41
N GLN A 89 -16.55 -20.70 5.56
CA GLN A 89 -15.96 -21.59 6.57
C GLN A 89 -16.24 -23.08 6.32
N ASP A 90 -17.22 -23.41 5.46
CA ASP A 90 -17.61 -24.79 5.21
C ASP A 90 -16.54 -25.54 4.38
N VAL A 91 -15.78 -26.41 5.06
CA VAL A 91 -14.74 -27.26 4.46
C VAL A 91 -15.28 -28.24 3.42
N THR A 92 -16.59 -28.50 3.40
CA THR A 92 -17.21 -29.37 2.39
C THR A 92 -17.35 -28.66 1.04
N ILE A 93 -17.34 -27.33 1.02
CA ILE A 93 -17.36 -26.51 -0.20
C ILE A 93 -15.93 -26.42 -0.75
N SER A 94 -15.59 -27.36 -1.63
CA SER A 94 -14.26 -27.44 -2.25
C SER A 94 -14.32 -27.40 -3.79
N GLY A 95 -13.16 -27.17 -4.41
CA GLY A 95 -13.01 -27.21 -5.86
C GLY A 95 -13.88 -26.18 -6.60
N GLU A 96 -14.71 -26.65 -7.53
CA GLU A 96 -15.54 -25.76 -8.36
C GLU A 96 -16.56 -24.95 -7.57
N TYR A 97 -17.16 -25.53 -6.52
CA TYR A 97 -18.14 -24.82 -5.69
C TYR A 97 -17.47 -23.66 -4.93
N ARG A 98 -16.26 -23.88 -4.41
CA ARG A 98 -15.44 -22.84 -3.77
C ARG A 98 -15.11 -21.71 -4.75
N ASN A 99 -14.68 -22.06 -5.96
CA ASN A 99 -14.40 -21.07 -7.01
C ASN A 99 -15.65 -20.24 -7.38
N ARG A 100 -16.83 -20.85 -7.40
CA ARG A 100 -18.10 -20.15 -7.65
C ARG A 100 -18.51 -19.27 -6.48
N LEU A 101 -18.31 -19.70 -5.24
CA LEU A 101 -18.50 -18.87 -4.04
C LEU A 101 -17.62 -17.62 -4.09
N VAL A 102 -16.32 -17.77 -4.38
CA VAL A 102 -15.39 -16.64 -4.54
C VAL A 102 -15.83 -15.68 -5.64
N LYS A 103 -16.25 -16.20 -6.81
CA LYS A 103 -16.77 -15.38 -7.93
C LYS A 103 -18.07 -14.66 -7.57
N MET A 104 -18.96 -15.32 -6.83
CA MET A 104 -20.20 -14.75 -6.33
C MET A 104 -19.92 -13.59 -5.37
N THR A 105 -19.05 -13.79 -4.37
CA THR A 105 -18.68 -12.74 -3.41
C THR A 105 -18.08 -11.52 -4.12
N LYS A 106 -17.19 -11.72 -5.09
CA LYS A 106 -16.65 -10.63 -5.94
C LYS A 106 -17.77 -9.87 -6.66
N SER A 107 -18.67 -10.60 -7.32
CA SER A 107 -19.78 -10.01 -8.05
C SER A 107 -20.73 -9.24 -7.12
N PHE A 108 -20.96 -9.69 -5.89
CA PHE A 108 -21.83 -8.99 -4.95
C PHE A 108 -21.23 -7.68 -4.46
N VAL A 109 -19.90 -7.61 -4.33
CA VAL A 109 -19.19 -6.36 -4.07
C VAL A 109 -19.25 -5.42 -5.27
N GLU A 110 -19.00 -5.92 -6.48
CA GLU A 110 -19.06 -5.14 -7.73
C GLU A 110 -20.47 -4.59 -8.01
N LEU A 111 -21.50 -5.39 -7.70
CA LEU A 111 -22.89 -4.98 -7.77
C LEU A 111 -23.33 -4.19 -6.53
N SER A 112 -22.45 -3.71 -5.65
CA SER A 112 -22.81 -2.95 -4.44
C SER A 112 -23.92 -3.59 -3.59
N LEU A 113 -24.08 -4.92 -3.64
CA LEU A 113 -25.02 -5.67 -2.81
C LEU A 113 -24.46 -5.84 -1.40
N ILE A 114 -23.13 -5.87 -1.28
CA ILE A 114 -22.41 -5.96 -0.01
C ILE A 114 -21.34 -4.88 0.05
N VAL A 115 -21.30 -4.18 1.18
CA VAL A 115 -20.21 -3.26 1.49
C VAL A 115 -18.98 -4.07 1.93
N PRO A 116 -17.78 -3.86 1.32
CA PRO A 116 -16.57 -4.63 1.64
C PRO A 116 -16.25 -4.75 3.14
N ARG A 117 -16.54 -3.71 3.91
CA ARG A 117 -16.33 -3.68 5.36
C ARG A 117 -17.08 -4.80 6.09
N LEU A 118 -18.29 -5.15 5.66
CA LEU A 118 -19.08 -6.23 6.27
C LEU A 118 -18.45 -7.60 6.06
N LEU A 119 -17.79 -7.83 4.92
CA LEU A 119 -17.03 -9.05 4.67
C LEU A 119 -15.78 -9.10 5.55
N GLN A 120 -15.09 -7.98 5.72
CA GLN A 120 -13.90 -7.87 6.57
C GLN A 120 -14.21 -8.17 8.04
N GLU A 121 -15.36 -7.72 8.53
CA GLU A 121 -15.76 -7.95 9.94
C GLU A 121 -16.16 -9.40 10.23
N ARG A 122 -16.48 -10.22 9.20
CA ARG A 122 -17.17 -11.51 9.39
C ARG A 122 -16.52 -12.72 8.73
N CYS A 123 -15.77 -12.53 7.65
CA CYS A 123 -15.10 -13.62 6.93
C CYS A 123 -13.69 -13.88 7.49
N GLU A 124 -13.26 -15.14 7.44
CA GLU A 124 -11.89 -15.55 7.77
C GLU A 124 -10.85 -14.96 6.79
N GLU A 125 -9.62 -14.76 7.29
CA GLU A 125 -8.51 -14.19 6.52
C GLU A 125 -8.20 -14.98 5.25
N GLU A 126 -8.18 -16.32 5.33
CA GLU A 126 -7.93 -17.20 4.18
C GLU A 126 -8.94 -17.00 3.05
N PHE A 127 -10.23 -16.86 3.39
CA PHE A 127 -11.27 -16.64 2.39
C PHE A 127 -11.18 -15.22 1.81
N LEU A 128 -10.98 -14.20 2.65
CA LEU A 128 -10.81 -12.82 2.18
C LEU A 128 -9.65 -12.70 1.17
N TRP A 129 -8.58 -13.47 1.37
CA TRP A 129 -7.47 -13.57 0.42
C TRP A 129 -7.89 -14.14 -0.94
N GLU A 130 -8.65 -15.24 -0.97
CA GLU A 130 -9.18 -15.81 -2.22
C GLU A 130 -10.08 -14.82 -2.99
N VAL A 131 -10.89 -14.05 -2.25
CA VAL A 131 -11.80 -13.06 -2.82
C VAL A 131 -11.05 -11.79 -3.25
N ARG A 132 -9.82 -11.53 -2.76
CA ARG A 132 -9.01 -10.34 -3.10
C ARG A 132 -9.75 -9.01 -2.89
N VAL A 133 -10.74 -8.97 -2.01
CA VAL A 133 -11.45 -7.73 -1.66
C VAL A 133 -10.49 -6.92 -0.78
N ASN A 134 -10.09 -5.74 -1.25
CA ASN A 134 -9.16 -4.83 -0.56
C ASN A 134 -7.75 -5.39 -0.32
N THR A 135 -7.05 -5.75 -1.39
CA THR A 135 -5.60 -6.07 -1.39
C THR A 135 -4.71 -4.95 -0.83
N ARG A 136 -5.22 -3.73 -0.66
CA ARG A 136 -4.47 -2.61 -0.11
C ARG A 136 -4.44 -2.60 1.42
N LEU A 137 -5.52 -3.01 2.09
CA LEU A 137 -5.60 -3.07 3.56
C LEU A 137 -4.93 -4.32 4.14
N LEU A 138 -4.90 -5.43 3.38
CA LEU A 138 -4.29 -6.69 3.82
C LEU A 138 -2.78 -6.75 3.61
N TYR A 139 -2.22 -5.93 2.70
CA TYR A 139 -0.80 -6.01 2.30
C TYR A 139 0.02 -4.73 2.52
N GLN A 140 -0.61 -3.59 2.78
CA GLN A 140 0.15 -2.39 3.14
C GLN A 140 0.37 -2.39 4.65
N GLN A 141 1.60 -2.69 5.05
CA GLN A 141 2.05 -2.25 6.36
C GLN A 141 1.91 -0.73 6.39
N THR A 142 1.10 -0.21 7.32
CA THR A 142 0.88 1.22 7.49
C THR A 142 2.17 1.84 8.02
N LYS A 143 3.09 2.20 7.12
CA LYS A 143 4.27 2.99 7.46
C LYS A 143 4.01 4.45 7.12
N PHE A 144 4.18 5.31 8.12
CA PHE A 144 3.92 6.73 7.99
C PHE A 144 5.16 7.43 7.46
N ASN A 145 5.11 7.90 6.22
CA ASN A 145 6.25 8.50 5.52
C ASN A 145 6.24 10.03 5.61
N LEU A 146 5.08 10.65 5.84
CA LEU A 146 4.97 12.10 5.91
C LEU A 146 4.98 12.56 7.37
N LEU A 147 5.67 13.68 7.63
CA LEU A 147 5.77 14.25 8.99
C LEU A 147 4.40 14.57 9.60
N ARG A 148 3.41 14.90 8.76
CA ARG A 148 2.04 15.20 9.18
C ARG A 148 1.20 13.97 9.52
N GLU A 149 1.62 12.79 9.10
CA GLU A 149 0.91 11.54 9.39
C GLU A 149 1.19 11.11 10.82
N GLU A 150 2.45 11.16 11.26
CA GLU A 150 2.87 10.83 12.63
C GLU A 150 3.79 11.90 13.23
N SER A 151 3.22 13.06 13.53
CA SER A 151 3.97 14.20 14.04
C SER A 151 4.69 13.93 15.36
N GLU A 152 4.10 13.11 16.24
CA GLU A 152 4.70 12.76 17.53
C GLU A 152 5.97 11.91 17.36
N GLY A 153 5.88 10.83 16.57
CA GLY A 153 7.00 9.92 16.34
C GLY A 153 8.18 10.64 15.68
N TYR A 154 7.91 11.46 14.65
CA TYR A 154 8.95 12.26 14.00
C TYR A 154 9.52 13.36 14.91
N ALA A 155 8.71 14.02 15.73
CA ALA A 155 9.20 15.03 16.68
C ALA A 155 10.13 14.41 17.74
N LYS A 156 9.77 13.23 18.28
CA LYS A 156 10.62 12.48 19.23
C LYS A 156 11.93 12.05 18.59
N LEU A 157 11.90 11.56 17.36
CA LEU A 157 13.10 11.19 16.60
C LEU A 157 14.03 12.39 16.39
N VAL A 158 13.51 13.52 15.88
CA VAL A 158 14.32 14.73 15.62
C VAL A 158 14.91 15.26 16.93
N THR A 159 14.12 15.31 18.00
CA THR A 159 14.60 15.75 19.32
C THR A 159 15.76 14.88 19.81
N LEU A 160 15.64 13.56 19.70
CA LEU A 160 16.70 12.62 20.07
C LEU A 160 17.97 12.87 19.24
N LEU A 161 17.86 12.98 17.92
CA LEU A 161 19.01 13.18 17.01
C LEU A 161 19.71 14.53 17.26
N CYS A 162 18.96 15.60 17.55
CA CYS A 162 19.52 16.90 17.89
C CYS A 162 20.23 16.89 19.25
N GLN A 163 19.68 16.19 20.25
CA GLN A 163 20.33 16.03 21.56
C GLN A 163 21.65 15.26 21.48
N ILE A 164 21.70 14.27 20.58
CA ILE A 164 22.92 13.51 20.31
C ILE A 164 23.93 14.35 19.55
N GLY A 165 23.48 15.10 18.54
CA GLY A 165 24.32 15.93 17.68
C GLY A 165 24.99 17.08 18.42
N SER A 166 24.27 17.70 19.36
CA SER A 166 24.82 18.68 20.31
C SER A 166 25.62 17.95 21.39
N GLU A 167 26.84 18.38 21.71
CA GLU A 167 27.78 17.78 22.69
C GLU A 167 27.23 17.61 24.13
N LEU A 168 25.95 17.90 24.36
CA LEU A 168 25.20 17.69 25.60
C LEU A 168 24.94 16.22 25.92
N ALA A 169 25.16 15.31 24.98
CA ALA A 169 25.12 13.88 25.25
C ALA A 169 26.48 13.41 25.81
N CYS A 170 26.54 13.18 27.12
CA CYS A 170 27.48 12.23 27.74
C CYS A 170 27.60 10.96 26.88
N GLN A 171 28.73 10.25 26.96
CA GLN A 171 29.05 8.98 26.29
C GLN A 171 27.97 7.89 26.45
N ASN A 172 26.80 8.11 25.86
CA ASN A 172 25.68 7.23 25.87
C ASN A 172 26.02 6.18 24.82
N SER A 173 26.28 4.97 25.31
CA SER A 173 26.56 3.78 24.53
C SER A 173 25.71 3.79 23.27
N SER A 174 26.34 3.88 22.11
CA SER A 174 25.67 3.98 20.81
C SER A 174 24.60 2.91 20.60
N SER A 175 24.74 1.76 21.26
CA SER A 175 23.74 0.69 21.33
C SER A 175 22.38 1.15 21.88
N VAL A 176 22.36 2.02 22.89
CA VAL A 176 21.13 2.53 23.52
C VAL A 176 20.38 3.42 22.52
N THR A 177 21.08 4.36 21.90
CA THR A 177 20.52 5.22 20.86
C THR A 177 19.95 4.41 19.70
N ILE A 178 20.69 3.42 19.21
CA ILE A 178 20.25 2.52 18.14
C ILE A 178 18.96 1.79 18.56
N SER A 179 18.90 1.29 19.80
CA SER A 179 17.72 0.62 20.33
C SER A 179 16.51 1.57 20.41
N ILE A 180 16.72 2.82 20.83
CA ILE A 180 15.66 3.82 20.91
C ILE A 180 15.13 4.15 19.51
N ILE A 181 16.00 4.36 18.52
CA ILE A 181 15.57 4.63 17.13
C ILE A 181 14.77 3.46 16.57
N LYS A 182 15.24 2.21 16.76
CA LYS A 182 14.47 1.02 16.37
C LYS A 182 13.11 0.95 17.06
N SER A 183 13.06 1.29 18.36
CA SER A 183 11.81 1.34 19.12
C SER A 183 10.87 2.41 18.60
N LEU A 184 11.35 3.59 18.21
CA LEU A 184 10.52 4.66 17.63
C LEU A 184 9.95 4.24 16.27
N ILE A 185 10.77 3.65 15.40
CA ILE A 185 10.33 3.13 14.09
C ILE A 185 9.23 2.08 14.25
N GLY A 186 9.38 1.18 15.23
CA GLY A 186 8.39 0.14 15.50
C GLY A 186 7.13 0.65 16.19
N HIS A 187 7.25 1.53 17.18
CA HIS A 187 6.12 1.98 18.01
C HIS A 187 5.20 2.97 17.29
N PHE A 188 5.77 3.88 16.51
CA PHE A 188 5.02 4.88 15.74
C PHE A 188 4.88 4.51 14.27
N ASP A 189 5.24 3.28 13.90
CA ASP A 189 5.21 2.80 12.52
C ASP A 189 5.85 3.77 11.50
N LEU A 190 6.97 4.39 11.86
CA LEU A 190 7.64 5.35 10.98
C LEU A 190 8.21 4.66 9.75
N ASP A 191 8.18 5.34 8.60
CA ASP A 191 8.84 4.89 7.39
C ASP A 191 10.39 4.93 7.55
N PRO A 192 11.10 3.80 7.42
CA PRO A 192 12.55 3.75 7.62
C PRO A 192 13.34 4.63 6.64
N ASN A 193 12.86 4.83 5.41
CA ASN A 193 13.55 5.69 4.44
C ASN A 193 13.41 7.16 4.83
N ARG A 194 12.25 7.55 5.34
CA ARG A 194 12.06 8.90 5.88
C ARG A 194 12.93 9.14 7.11
N VAL A 195 12.96 8.19 8.04
CA VAL A 195 13.84 8.24 9.21
C VAL A 195 15.30 8.35 8.78
N PHE A 196 15.73 7.59 7.77
CA PHE A 196 17.08 7.65 7.25
C PHE A 196 17.42 9.02 6.66
N GLY A 197 16.50 9.60 5.89
CA GLY A 197 16.65 10.97 5.38
C GLY A 197 16.88 12.00 6.49
N ILE A 198 16.14 11.91 7.60
CA ILE A 198 16.31 12.78 8.76
C ILE A 198 17.66 12.54 9.45
N VAL A 199 18.11 11.28 9.57
CA VAL A 199 19.44 10.95 10.12
C VAL A 199 20.55 11.60 9.29
N LEU A 200 20.44 11.57 7.95
CA LEU A 200 21.40 12.23 7.07
C LEU A 200 21.36 13.76 7.21
N GLU A 201 20.20 14.36 7.43
CA GLU A 201 20.05 15.81 7.71
C GLU A 201 20.72 16.20 9.01
N CYS A 202 20.52 15.43 10.07
CA CYS A 202 21.21 15.67 11.34
C CYS A 202 22.72 15.44 11.20
N PHE A 203 23.17 14.47 10.39
CA PHE A 203 24.59 14.26 10.14
C PHE A 203 25.22 15.44 9.37
N GLU A 204 24.46 16.07 8.46
CA GLU A 204 24.88 17.30 7.79
C GLU A 204 25.13 18.45 8.77
N LEU A 205 24.27 18.57 9.80
CA LEU A 205 24.39 19.59 10.83
C LEU A 205 25.52 19.32 11.83
N TYR A 206 25.81 18.04 12.10
CA TYR A 206 26.79 17.60 13.11
C TYR A 206 27.81 16.61 12.52
N PRO A 207 28.63 17.01 11.54
CA PRO A 207 29.48 16.11 10.77
C PRO A 207 30.64 15.49 11.55
N ASP A 208 31.01 16.08 12.69
CA ASP A 208 32.11 15.61 13.54
C ASP A 208 31.64 14.56 14.56
N ASN A 209 30.33 14.33 14.67
CA ASN A 209 29.78 13.36 15.61
C ASN A 209 29.82 11.94 15.04
N THR A 210 30.64 11.10 15.67
CA THR A 210 30.90 9.73 15.19
C THR A 210 29.71 8.79 15.26
N ILE A 211 28.67 9.11 16.04
CA ILE A 211 27.50 8.25 16.19
C ILE A 211 26.72 8.07 14.88
N PHE A 212 26.71 9.09 14.01
CA PHE A 212 25.99 9.02 12.74
C PHE A 212 26.53 7.91 11.85
N TYR A 213 27.85 7.68 11.83
CA TYR A 213 28.47 6.55 11.13
C TYR A 213 27.98 5.18 11.64
N GLN A 214 27.55 5.10 12.91
CA GLN A 214 27.00 3.88 13.50
C GLN A 214 25.50 3.73 13.23
N LEU A 215 24.80 4.83 12.90
CA LEU A 215 23.40 4.83 12.52
C LEU A 215 23.18 4.47 11.05
N ILE A 216 24.09 4.87 10.14
CA ILE A 216 23.95 4.58 8.70
C ILE A 216 23.76 3.08 8.41
N PRO A 217 24.52 2.14 9.02
CA PRO A 217 24.38 0.71 8.75
C PRO A 217 23.05 0.09 9.21
N LEU A 218 22.20 0.82 9.94
CA LEU A 218 20.85 0.38 10.28
C LEU A 218 19.92 0.35 9.07
N PHE A 219 20.28 1.06 8.00
CA PHE A 219 19.47 1.22 6.80
C PHE A 219 20.16 0.56 5.60
N PRO A 220 19.40 0.16 4.55
CA PRO A 220 19.99 -0.41 3.34
C PRO A 220 20.96 0.57 2.66
N LYS A 221 22.17 0.12 2.35
CA LYS A 221 23.23 0.96 1.74
C LYS A 221 22.79 1.60 0.41
N SER A 222 22.04 0.87 -0.40
CA SER A 222 21.50 1.36 -1.68
C SER A 222 20.60 2.59 -1.50
N HIS A 223 19.90 2.70 -0.38
CA HIS A 223 18.98 3.82 -0.13
C HIS A 223 19.74 5.10 0.22
N ALA A 224 20.95 4.99 0.77
CA ALA A 224 21.74 6.16 1.16
C ALA A 224 22.15 6.98 -0.06
N ALA A 225 22.65 6.30 -1.10
CA ALA A 225 23.00 6.91 -2.37
C ALA A 225 21.77 7.54 -3.05
N GLN A 226 20.64 6.82 -3.06
CA GLN A 226 19.39 7.31 -3.65
C GLN A 226 18.85 8.55 -2.94
N ILE A 227 18.85 8.58 -1.60
CA ILE A 227 18.38 9.74 -0.83
C ILE A 227 19.29 10.94 -1.06
N LEU A 228 20.62 10.77 -1.05
CA LEU A 228 21.57 11.84 -1.35
C LEU A 228 21.44 12.33 -2.79
N GLY A 229 21.32 11.41 -3.75
CA GLY A 229 21.09 11.71 -5.16
C GLY A 229 19.84 12.54 -5.37
N PHE A 230 18.73 12.16 -4.74
CA PHE A 230 17.49 12.94 -4.77
C PHE A 230 17.66 14.35 -4.19
N LYS A 231 18.47 14.51 -3.14
CA LYS A 231 18.81 15.83 -2.59
C LYS A 231 19.64 16.67 -3.55
N PHE A 232 20.65 16.09 -4.22
CA PHE A 232 21.41 16.81 -5.25
C PHE A 232 20.51 17.23 -6.41
N GLN A 233 19.67 16.32 -6.89
CA GLN A 233 18.70 16.58 -7.96
C GLN A 233 17.74 17.72 -7.62
N TYR A 234 17.33 17.85 -6.36
CA TYR A 234 16.50 18.97 -5.92
C TYR A 234 17.14 20.33 -6.22
N TYR A 235 18.44 20.49 -5.94
CA TYR A 235 19.17 21.75 -6.20
C TYR A 235 19.59 21.94 -7.66
N GLN A 236 19.47 20.90 -8.50
CA GLN A 236 19.74 20.97 -9.94
C GLN A 236 18.52 21.40 -10.76
N ARG A 237 17.34 21.54 -10.14
CA ARG A 237 16.12 21.96 -10.83
C ARG A 237 16.15 23.46 -11.13
N LEU A 238 15.70 23.85 -12.31
CA LEU A 238 15.71 25.24 -12.79
C LEU A 238 14.86 26.20 -11.94
N ASP A 239 13.87 25.68 -11.20
CA ASP A 239 12.99 26.44 -10.31
C ASP A 239 13.58 26.68 -8.90
N VAL A 240 14.72 26.06 -8.58
CA VAL A 240 15.40 26.22 -7.29
C VAL A 240 16.56 27.20 -7.43
N ASN A 241 16.38 28.42 -6.91
CA ASN A 241 17.41 29.48 -6.95
C ASN A 241 18.49 29.34 -5.85
N SER A 242 18.58 28.18 -5.21
CA SER A 242 19.55 27.93 -4.13
C SER A 242 20.63 27.00 -4.62
N THR A 243 21.89 27.32 -4.29
CA THR A 243 23.01 26.41 -4.56
C THR A 243 22.96 25.20 -3.63
N VAL A 244 23.59 24.12 -4.08
CA VAL A 244 23.77 22.91 -3.27
C VAL A 244 24.53 23.29 -1.97
N PRO A 245 24.00 22.94 -0.78
CA PRO A 245 24.67 23.22 0.49
C PRO A 245 26.04 22.55 0.57
N PRO A 246 27.08 23.23 1.10
CA PRO A 246 28.40 22.62 1.33
C PRO A 246 28.36 21.42 2.27
N GLY A 247 27.41 21.40 3.21
CA GLY A 247 27.19 20.29 4.13
C GLY A 247 26.86 19.00 3.39
N LEU A 248 25.98 19.06 2.38
CA LEU A 248 25.60 17.92 1.55
C LEU A 248 26.80 17.29 0.83
N PHE A 249 27.69 18.12 0.26
CA PHE A 249 28.95 17.63 -0.32
C PHE A 249 29.85 16.99 0.73
N ARG A 250 29.99 17.63 1.90
CA ARG A 250 30.82 17.13 3.01
C ARG A 250 30.35 15.75 3.46
N ILE A 251 29.07 15.56 3.75
CA ILE A 251 28.57 14.25 4.22
C ILE A 251 28.68 13.19 3.13
N THR A 252 28.42 13.53 1.87
CA THR A 252 28.55 12.60 0.75
C THR A 252 30.00 12.11 0.64
N ALA A 253 30.96 13.03 0.69
CA ALA A 253 32.39 12.69 0.67
C ALA A 253 32.81 11.84 1.89
N LEU A 254 32.29 12.12 3.08
CA LEU A 254 32.56 11.33 4.29
C LEU A 254 31.99 9.90 4.19
N LEU A 255 30.79 9.74 3.64
CA LEU A 255 30.15 8.45 3.45
C LEU A 255 30.85 7.60 2.38
N VAL A 256 31.31 8.23 1.29
CA VAL A 256 32.17 7.58 0.29
C VAL A 256 33.51 7.17 0.90
N LYS A 257 34.18 8.09 1.59
CA LYS A 257 35.48 7.83 2.24
C LYS A 257 35.42 6.68 3.26
N SER A 258 34.30 6.53 3.97
CA SER A 258 34.08 5.47 4.95
C SER A 258 33.60 4.14 4.34
N GLY A 259 33.38 4.08 3.02
CA GLY A 259 32.90 2.88 2.33
C GLY A 259 31.43 2.53 2.65
N LEU A 260 30.67 3.49 3.19
CA LEU A 260 29.24 3.32 3.46
C LEU A 260 28.40 3.50 2.18
N ILE A 261 28.92 4.29 1.23
CA ILE A 261 28.31 4.56 -0.07
C ILE A 261 29.38 4.41 -1.15
N ASP A 262 28.98 3.86 -2.29
CA ASP A 262 29.82 3.81 -3.48
C ASP A 262 29.69 5.12 -4.29
N LEU A 263 30.81 5.61 -4.83
CA LEU A 263 30.83 6.90 -5.53
C LEU A 263 29.98 6.85 -6.80
N ASP A 264 30.08 5.77 -7.57
CA ASP A 264 29.35 5.61 -8.84
C ASP A 264 27.83 5.66 -8.60
N SER A 265 27.39 5.13 -7.45
CA SER A 265 25.98 5.14 -7.03
C SER A 265 25.43 6.55 -6.80
N VAL A 266 26.25 7.51 -6.34
CA VAL A 266 25.82 8.91 -6.19
C VAL A 266 26.04 9.69 -7.49
N TYR A 267 27.15 9.40 -8.18
CA TYR A 267 27.52 10.04 -9.44
C TYR A 267 26.42 9.92 -10.50
N ALA A 268 25.75 8.77 -10.58
CA ALA A 268 24.63 8.52 -11.48
C ALA A 268 23.42 9.47 -11.29
N HIS A 269 23.35 10.20 -10.17
CA HIS A 269 22.30 11.18 -9.89
C HIS A 269 22.72 12.63 -10.14
N LEU A 270 23.99 12.88 -10.46
CA LEU A 270 24.52 14.23 -10.63
C LEU A 270 24.36 14.72 -12.08
N LEU A 271 24.30 16.04 -12.22
CA LEU A 271 24.29 16.77 -13.48
C LEU A 271 25.44 17.78 -13.48
N PRO A 272 25.98 18.13 -14.66
CA PRO A 272 25.66 17.56 -15.97
C PRO A 272 26.05 16.08 -16.08
N ASN A 273 25.40 15.35 -17.01
CA ASN A 273 25.84 13.99 -17.34
C ASN A 273 27.21 14.04 -18.04
N ASP A 274 27.88 12.89 -18.18
CA ASP A 274 29.23 12.81 -18.74
C ASP A 274 29.35 13.50 -20.10
N ASP A 275 28.41 13.23 -21.00
CA ASP A 275 28.42 13.78 -22.36
C ASP A 275 28.35 15.32 -22.33
N GLU A 276 27.38 15.88 -21.58
CA GLU A 276 27.24 17.32 -21.39
C GLU A 276 28.47 17.93 -20.68
N ALA A 277 29.02 17.24 -19.69
CA ALA A 277 30.19 17.70 -18.94
C ALA A 277 31.42 17.81 -19.85
N PHE A 278 31.64 16.82 -20.72
CA PHE A 278 32.73 16.83 -21.70
C PHE A 278 32.54 17.93 -22.75
N GLU A 279 31.33 18.12 -23.28
CA GLU A 279 31.03 19.22 -24.20
C GLU A 279 31.30 20.61 -23.57
N HIS A 280 30.91 20.79 -22.31
CA HIS A 280 31.18 22.01 -21.56
C HIS A 280 32.68 22.24 -21.36
N TYR A 281 33.43 21.18 -21.05
CA TYR A 281 34.88 21.24 -20.87
C TYR A 281 35.61 21.59 -22.17
N ASP A 282 35.27 20.94 -23.28
CA ASP A 282 35.87 21.21 -24.59
C ASP A 282 35.60 22.65 -25.05
N SER A 283 34.37 23.12 -24.85
CA SER A 283 33.98 24.51 -25.12
C SER A 283 34.79 25.50 -24.26
N PHE A 284 34.97 25.19 -22.98
CA PHE A 284 35.79 26.00 -22.07
C PHE A 284 37.26 26.04 -22.52
N VAL A 285 37.85 24.90 -22.85
CA VAL A 285 39.25 24.81 -23.32
C VAL A 285 39.44 25.60 -24.61
N ALA A 286 38.55 25.44 -25.60
CA ALA A 286 38.60 26.17 -26.85
C ALA A 286 38.57 27.70 -26.62
N ARG A 287 37.70 28.17 -25.72
CA ARG A 287 37.61 29.59 -25.37
C ARG A 287 38.90 30.11 -24.74
N ARG A 288 39.51 29.34 -23.83
CA ARG A 288 40.77 29.73 -23.15
C ARG A 288 41.95 29.78 -24.13
N ILE A 289 41.99 28.87 -25.10
CA ILE A 289 43.01 28.89 -26.17
C ILE A 289 42.84 30.12 -27.06
N ASP A 290 41.61 30.45 -27.47
CA ASP A 290 41.33 31.64 -28.28
C ASP A 290 41.70 32.94 -27.51
N GLU A 291 41.31 33.05 -26.23
CA GLU A 291 41.73 34.14 -25.34
C GLU A 291 43.26 34.29 -25.25
N ALA A 292 43.99 33.19 -25.07
CA ALA A 292 45.45 33.21 -25.01
C ALA A 292 46.09 33.62 -26.34
N SER A 293 45.54 33.16 -27.48
CA SER A 293 46.03 33.50 -28.82
C SER A 293 45.89 34.99 -29.15
N LYS A 294 44.91 35.67 -28.54
CA LYS A 294 44.66 37.11 -28.69
C LYS A 294 45.62 37.98 -27.88
N ILE A 295 46.21 37.46 -26.80
CA ILE A 295 47.18 38.19 -25.96
C ILE A 295 48.57 38.25 -26.62
N GLY A 296 48.88 37.29 -27.50
CA GLY A 296 50.15 37.23 -28.24
C GLY A 296 50.21 38.03 -29.54
N LYS A 297 49.20 38.86 -29.83
CA LYS A 297 49.15 39.81 -30.97
C LYS A 297 49.14 41.24 -30.46
#